data_AF-A0A2N2IV19-F1
#
_entry.id   AF-A0A2N2IV19-F1
#
_cell.length_a   1.000
_cell.length_b   1.000
_cell.length_c   1.000
_cell.angle_alpha   90.00
_cell.angle_beta   90.00
_cell.angle_gamma   90.00
#
_symmetry.space_group_name_H-M   'P 1'
#
loop_
_entity.id
_entity.type
_entity.pdbx_description
1 polymer ?
#
loop_
_entity_poly.entity_id
_entity_poly.type
_entity_poly.pdbx_seq_one_letter_code
_entity_poly.pdbx_strand_id
1 'polypeptide(L)'
;MGTDRFSERADEARRAQWRLPDLPWDEPVKLPGGSRRERLLAKLDLIEACEAVYHLKLGARTRMGALFVRGWRDDSAVVDCLEWLDTDELRHLRSLRQLERAIRTAEQDGPETERRADPARMWSVGRCPRGAPAGLDALALRALVDEAATQCLLVSMSRQTRVPLARAVFSSCARDDSRHAALLGDLATQALEGTGPVHVVRMQGLVIRHVARLQSALRPYFP
;
A
#
# COMPACT_ATOMS: atom_id res chain seq x y z
N MET A 1 -1.45 -37.45 -1.14
CA MET A 1 -2.74 -36.91 -0.67
C MET A 1 -2.48 -35.74 0.28
N GLY A 2 -2.21 -34.54 -0.26
CA GLY A 2 -1.85 -33.37 0.56
C GLY A 2 -2.03 -32.00 -0.11
N THR A 3 -2.53 -31.95 -1.34
CA THR A 3 -2.71 -30.72 -2.15
C THR A 3 -4.09 -30.08 -1.97
N ASP A 4 -5.11 -30.88 -1.65
CA ASP A 4 -6.51 -30.41 -1.63
C ASP A 4 -6.81 -29.50 -0.42
N ARG A 5 -6.11 -29.69 0.70
CA ARG A 5 -6.29 -28.83 1.89
C ARG A 5 -5.69 -27.43 1.74
N PHE A 6 -4.67 -27.29 0.89
CA PHE A 6 -4.05 -25.99 0.65
C PHE A 6 -4.87 -25.16 -0.34
N SER A 7 -5.39 -25.78 -1.41
CA SER A 7 -6.31 -25.13 -2.34
C SER A 7 -7.63 -24.73 -1.67
N GLU A 8 -8.19 -25.58 -0.80
CA GLU A 8 -9.39 -25.25 -0.03
C GLU A 8 -9.17 -24.06 0.93
N ARG A 9 -8.04 -24.02 1.66
CA ARG A 9 -7.69 -22.88 2.53
C ARG A 9 -7.34 -21.62 1.74
N ALA A 10 -6.73 -21.75 0.57
CA ALA A 10 -6.46 -20.63 -0.33
C ALA A 10 -7.75 -20.08 -0.93
N ASP A 11 -8.71 -20.94 -1.27
CA ASP A 11 -10.04 -20.53 -1.74
C ASP A 11 -10.94 -20.01 -0.61
N GLU A 12 -10.76 -20.48 0.62
CA GLU A 12 -11.39 -19.92 1.81
C GLU A 12 -10.78 -18.56 2.17
N ALA A 13 -9.46 -18.40 2.05
CA ALA A 13 -8.77 -17.12 2.19
C ALA A 13 -9.15 -16.13 1.07
N ARG A 14 -9.27 -16.58 -0.19
CA ARG A 14 -9.86 -15.81 -1.28
C ARG A 14 -11.30 -15.44 -0.92
N ARG A 15 -12.18 -16.37 -0.58
CA ARG A 15 -13.58 -16.05 -0.22
C ARG A 15 -13.68 -15.09 0.98
N ALA A 16 -12.76 -15.16 1.94
CA ALA A 16 -12.66 -14.20 3.05
C ALA A 16 -12.10 -12.83 2.63
N GLN A 17 -11.24 -12.76 1.61
CA GLN A 17 -10.72 -11.52 1.00
C GLN A 17 -11.76 -10.76 0.16
N TRP A 18 -12.89 -11.39 -0.19
CA TRP A 18 -13.85 -10.88 -1.18
C TRP A 18 -15.08 -10.17 -0.59
N ARG A 19 -15.07 -9.80 0.69
CA ARG A 19 -16.17 -9.01 1.29
C ARG A 19 -15.98 -7.48 1.19
N LEU A 20 -15.16 -7.02 0.25
CA LEU A 20 -15.07 -5.59 -0.11
C LEU A 20 -16.25 -5.13 -0.99
N PRO A 21 -16.72 -5.89 -2.01
CA PRO A 21 -17.99 -5.58 -2.70
C PRO A 21 -19.22 -5.61 -1.80
N ASP A 22 -19.16 -6.34 -0.67
CA ASP A 22 -20.25 -6.42 0.32
C ASP A 22 -20.22 -5.27 1.34
N LEU A 23 -19.24 -4.37 1.27
CA LEU A 23 -19.26 -3.17 2.08
C LEU A 23 -20.39 -2.26 1.59
N PRO A 24 -21.10 -1.56 2.49
CA PRO A 24 -22.24 -0.72 2.13
C PRO A 24 -21.75 0.59 1.48
N TRP A 25 -21.17 0.50 0.28
CA TRP A 25 -20.69 1.65 -0.50
C TRP A 25 -21.83 2.61 -0.86
N ASP A 26 -23.05 2.09 -0.93
CA ASP A 26 -24.27 2.83 -1.25
C ASP A 26 -24.86 3.56 -0.03
N GLU A 27 -24.44 3.22 1.20
CA GLU A 27 -24.86 3.94 2.39
C GLU A 27 -24.02 5.21 2.58
N PRO A 28 -24.65 6.36 2.93
CA PRO A 28 -23.90 7.58 3.18
C PRO A 28 -22.95 7.39 4.37
N VAL A 29 -21.67 7.69 4.14
CA VAL A 29 -20.62 7.59 5.17
C VAL A 29 -20.91 8.58 6.29
N LYS A 30 -21.13 8.07 7.51
CA LYS A 30 -21.33 8.91 8.70
C LYS A 30 -19.99 9.44 9.21
N LEU A 31 -19.76 10.74 9.05
CA LEU A 31 -18.55 11.42 9.52
C LEU A 31 -18.63 11.71 11.03
N PRO A 32 -17.53 11.56 11.78
CA PRO A 32 -17.49 11.88 13.21
C PRO A 32 -17.50 13.40 13.44
N GLY A 33 -18.16 13.87 14.50
CA GLY A 33 -18.16 15.27 14.92
C GLY A 33 -19.56 15.81 15.21
N GLY A 34 -19.71 16.54 16.32
CA GLY A 34 -20.98 17.15 16.71
C GLY A 34 -21.27 18.42 15.92
N SER A 35 -20.22 19.19 15.60
CA SER A 35 -20.31 20.42 14.83
C SER A 35 -20.00 20.22 13.34
N ARG A 36 -20.49 21.13 12.48
CA ARG A 36 -20.17 21.17 11.05
C ARG A 36 -18.66 21.27 10.77
N ARG A 37 -17.95 22.05 11.58
CA ARG A 37 -16.49 22.24 11.46
C ARG A 37 -15.72 20.95 11.75
N GLU A 38 -16.08 20.22 12.79
CA GLU A 38 -15.45 18.95 13.14
C GLU A 38 -15.64 17.90 12.05
N ARG A 39 -16.86 17.79 11.50
CA ARG A 39 -17.15 16.86 10.40
C ARG A 39 -16.38 17.22 9.13
N LEU A 40 -16.25 18.51 8.81
CA LEU A 40 -15.46 18.97 7.67
C LEU A 40 -13.97 18.62 7.83
N LEU A 41 -13.38 18.84 9.01
CA LEU A 41 -11.98 18.46 9.26
C LEU A 41 -11.78 16.95 9.14
N ALA A 42 -12.65 16.14 9.77
CA ALA A 42 -12.59 14.69 9.66
C ALA A 42 -12.73 14.19 8.21
N LYS A 43 -13.55 14.87 7.40
CA LYS A 43 -13.70 14.59 5.96
C LYS A 43 -12.40 14.86 5.20
N LEU A 44 -11.79 16.03 5.42
CA LEU A 44 -10.54 16.42 4.76
C LEU A 44 -9.39 15.48 5.15
N ASP A 45 -9.22 15.19 6.45
CA ASP A 45 -8.18 14.27 6.94
C ASP A 45 -8.29 12.88 6.28
N LEU A 46 -9.51 12.36 6.12
CA LEU A 46 -9.71 11.06 5.48
C LEU A 46 -9.48 11.08 3.97
N ILE A 47 -9.79 12.19 3.29
CA ILE A 47 -9.48 12.36 1.87
C ILE A 47 -7.97 12.42 1.67
N GLU A 48 -7.26 13.23 2.44
CA GLU A 48 -5.79 13.36 2.37
C GLU A 48 -5.11 12.01 2.66
N ALA A 49 -5.60 11.27 3.65
CA ALA A 49 -5.18 9.90 3.95
C ALA A 49 -5.36 8.95 2.75
N CYS A 50 -6.53 8.96 2.09
CA CYS A 50 -6.80 8.12 0.93
C CYS A 50 -5.89 8.49 -0.25
N GLU A 51 -5.71 9.79 -0.52
CA GLU A 51 -4.85 10.29 -1.59
C GLU A 51 -3.37 9.91 -1.34
N ALA A 52 -2.89 10.08 -0.10
CA ALA A 52 -1.53 9.72 0.30
C ALA A 52 -1.21 8.26 -0.02
N VAL A 53 -2.04 7.33 0.48
CA VAL A 53 -1.83 5.91 0.26
C VAL A 53 -2.00 5.53 -1.20
N TYR A 54 -3.01 6.08 -1.88
CA TYR A 54 -3.25 5.79 -3.30
C TYR A 54 -2.02 6.11 -4.17
N HIS A 55 -1.46 7.30 -4.00
CA HIS A 55 -0.33 7.74 -4.81
C HIS A 55 0.98 7.05 -4.42
N LEU A 56 1.15 6.65 -3.15
CA LEU A 56 2.29 5.85 -2.70
C LEU A 56 2.26 4.44 -3.31
N LYS A 57 1.11 3.75 -3.23
CA LYS A 57 0.90 2.45 -3.89
C LYS A 57 1.09 2.53 -5.39
N LEU A 58 0.50 3.53 -6.06
CA LEU A 58 0.67 3.71 -7.50
C LEU A 58 2.14 3.89 -7.91
N GLY A 59 2.92 4.61 -7.09
CA GLY A 59 4.36 4.73 -7.28
C GLY A 59 5.09 3.39 -7.14
N ALA A 60 4.82 2.66 -6.06
CA ALA A 60 5.46 1.37 -5.74
C ALA A 60 5.19 0.28 -6.79
N ARG A 61 3.98 0.24 -7.37
CA ARG A 61 3.63 -0.73 -8.42
C ARG A 61 4.56 -0.74 -9.62
N THR A 62 5.13 0.41 -9.99
CA THR A 62 6.10 0.47 -11.09
C THR A 62 7.37 -0.33 -10.80
N ARG A 63 7.77 -0.45 -9.53
CA ARG A 63 8.86 -1.33 -9.08
C ARG A 63 8.44 -2.80 -9.02
N MET A 64 7.21 -3.09 -8.59
CA MET A 64 6.68 -4.46 -8.60
C MET A 64 6.66 -5.04 -10.02
N GLY A 65 6.24 -4.26 -11.01
CA GLY A 65 6.35 -4.65 -12.41
C GLY A 65 7.80 -4.88 -12.85
N ALA A 66 8.76 -4.11 -12.33
CA ALA A 66 10.17 -4.34 -12.62
C ALA A 66 10.72 -5.61 -11.94
N LEU A 67 10.24 -5.97 -10.75
CA LEU A 67 10.56 -7.24 -10.08
C LEU A 67 10.03 -8.42 -10.91
N PHE A 68 8.77 -8.38 -11.31
CA PHE A 68 8.14 -9.38 -12.17
C PHE A 68 8.90 -9.57 -13.49
N VAL A 69 9.32 -8.47 -14.12
CA VAL A 69 10.02 -8.50 -15.40
C VAL A 69 11.49 -8.86 -15.26
N ARG A 70 12.15 -8.65 -14.12
CA ARG A 70 13.61 -8.82 -14.03
C ARG A 70 14.06 -9.98 -13.14
N GLY A 71 13.22 -10.43 -12.21
CA GLY A 71 13.58 -11.39 -11.18
C GLY A 71 12.72 -12.64 -11.17
N TRP A 72 13.32 -13.76 -10.77
CA TRP A 72 12.66 -15.05 -10.52
C TRP A 72 11.70 -15.54 -11.60
N ARG A 73 11.88 -15.11 -12.86
CA ARG A 73 11.05 -15.54 -14.00
C ARG A 73 10.99 -17.05 -14.17
N ASP A 74 12.04 -17.73 -13.73
CA ASP A 74 12.18 -19.18 -13.86
C ASP A 74 11.61 -19.95 -12.65
N ASP A 75 11.16 -19.25 -11.60
CA ASP A 75 10.50 -19.84 -10.43
C ASP A 75 9.00 -19.53 -10.46
N SER A 76 8.22 -20.50 -10.94
CA SER A 76 6.77 -20.33 -11.10
C SER A 76 6.05 -20.04 -9.79
N ALA A 77 6.54 -20.54 -8.65
CA ALA A 77 5.90 -20.31 -7.37
C ALA A 77 6.09 -18.85 -6.90
N VAL A 78 7.28 -18.27 -7.13
CA VAL A 78 7.54 -16.86 -6.85
C VAL A 78 6.73 -15.96 -7.78
N VAL A 79 6.66 -16.30 -9.07
CA VAL A 79 5.85 -15.57 -10.06
C VAL A 79 4.39 -15.54 -9.64
N ASP A 80 3.79 -16.68 -9.30
CA ASP A 80 2.40 -16.74 -8.82
C ASP A 80 2.19 -15.81 -7.62
N CYS A 81 3.09 -15.85 -6.61
CA CYS A 81 3.00 -14.98 -5.43
C CYS A 81 3.04 -13.48 -5.79
N LEU A 82 3.86 -13.10 -6.77
CA LEU A 82 3.95 -11.72 -7.25
C LEU A 82 2.70 -11.29 -8.03
N GLU A 83 2.03 -12.20 -8.76
CA GLU A 83 0.75 -11.93 -9.44
C GLU A 83 -0.38 -11.68 -8.42
N TRP A 84 -0.43 -12.47 -7.35
CA TRP A 84 -1.36 -12.24 -6.23
C TRP A 84 -1.14 -10.87 -5.60
N LEU A 85 0.12 -10.48 -5.40
CA LEU A 85 0.48 -9.16 -4.89
C LEU A 85 0.00 -8.03 -5.81
N ASP A 86 0.27 -8.09 -7.12
CA ASP A 86 -0.18 -7.02 -8.05
C ASP A 86 -1.71 -6.92 -8.12
N THR A 87 -2.39 -8.06 -8.03
CA THR A 87 -3.86 -8.15 -7.99
C THR A 87 -4.41 -7.48 -6.73
N ASP A 88 -3.82 -7.75 -5.57
CA ASP A 88 -4.18 -7.07 -4.32
C ASP A 88 -3.93 -5.57 -4.40
N GLU A 89 -2.80 -5.15 -4.98
CA GLU A 89 -2.52 -3.74 -5.20
C GLU A 89 -3.57 -3.06 -6.09
N LEU A 90 -4.10 -3.77 -7.11
CA LEU A 90 -5.17 -3.21 -7.96
C LEU A 90 -6.45 -3.05 -7.16
N ARG A 91 -6.74 -4.03 -6.29
CA ARG A 91 -7.89 -4.01 -5.41
C ARG A 91 -7.78 -2.86 -4.41
N HIS A 92 -6.62 -2.67 -3.78
CA HIS A 92 -6.35 -1.55 -2.86
C HIS A 92 -6.60 -0.20 -3.53
N LEU A 93 -6.03 0.03 -4.72
CA LEU A 93 -6.21 1.29 -5.45
C LEU A 93 -7.70 1.57 -5.77
N ARG A 94 -8.45 0.54 -6.17
CA ARG A 94 -9.89 0.65 -6.42
C ARG A 94 -10.66 0.97 -5.13
N SER A 95 -10.41 0.23 -4.06
CA SER A 95 -11.08 0.42 -2.76
C SER A 95 -10.78 1.79 -2.16
N LEU A 96 -9.55 2.29 -2.26
CA LEU A 96 -9.18 3.64 -1.80
C LEU A 96 -9.91 4.71 -2.59
N ARG A 97 -10.04 4.56 -3.92
CA ARG A 97 -10.81 5.50 -4.76
C ARG A 97 -12.30 5.46 -4.48
N GLN A 98 -12.86 4.28 -4.24
CA GLN A 98 -14.27 4.13 -3.86
C GLN A 98 -14.52 4.77 -2.49
N LEU A 99 -13.65 4.53 -1.51
CA LEU A 99 -13.73 5.14 -0.19
C LEU A 99 -13.60 6.67 -0.27
N GLU A 100 -12.62 7.19 -1.00
CA GLU A 100 -12.45 8.63 -1.22
C GLU A 100 -13.72 9.26 -1.81
N ARG A 101 -14.32 8.62 -2.83
CA ARG A 101 -15.58 9.08 -3.43
C ARG A 101 -16.73 9.07 -2.42
N ALA A 102 -16.88 7.98 -1.66
CA ALA A 102 -17.92 7.86 -0.63
C ALA A 102 -17.76 8.91 0.48
N ILE A 103 -16.53 9.25 0.87
CA ILE A 103 -16.25 10.34 1.81
C ILE A 103 -16.57 11.70 1.19
N ARG A 104 -16.21 11.93 -0.08
CA ARG A 104 -16.50 13.20 -0.77
C ARG A 104 -18.00 13.45 -0.89
N THR A 105 -18.79 12.41 -1.17
CA THR A 105 -20.26 12.50 -1.26
C THR A 105 -20.96 12.48 0.10
N ALA A 106 -20.24 12.17 1.19
CA ALA A 106 -20.78 12.27 2.54
C ALA A 106 -21.08 13.73 2.91
N GLU A 107 -22.36 14.01 3.16
CA GLU A 107 -22.94 15.33 3.45
C GLU A 107 -22.80 16.33 2.27
N GLN A 108 -23.93 16.78 1.70
CA GLN A 108 -24.01 17.65 0.52
C GLN A 108 -23.49 19.10 0.72
N ASP A 109 -22.95 19.43 1.90
CA ASP A 109 -22.75 20.82 2.32
C ASP A 109 -21.28 21.21 2.58
N GLY A 110 -20.53 21.47 1.52
CA GLY A 110 -19.28 22.21 1.63
C GLY A 110 -18.67 22.54 0.26
N PRO A 111 -17.99 23.70 0.11
CA PRO A 111 -17.28 24.01 -1.12
C PRO A 111 -16.27 22.90 -1.43
N GLU A 112 -16.19 22.49 -2.70
CA GLU A 112 -15.11 21.64 -3.21
C GLU A 112 -13.78 22.32 -2.85
N THR A 113 -13.17 21.86 -1.77
CA THR A 113 -11.88 22.38 -1.33
C THR A 113 -10.84 21.56 -2.08
N GLU A 114 -10.46 22.06 -3.26
CA GLU A 114 -9.41 21.50 -4.12
C GLU A 114 -8.00 21.73 -3.55
N ARG A 115 -7.76 21.40 -2.27
CA ARG A 115 -6.38 21.20 -1.83
C ARG A 115 -6.00 19.75 -2.07
N ARG A 116 -5.55 19.47 -3.30
CA ARG A 116 -4.82 18.25 -3.61
C ARG A 116 -3.34 18.52 -3.44
N ALA A 117 -2.67 17.73 -2.60
CA ALA A 117 -1.22 17.75 -2.55
C ALA A 117 -0.66 17.26 -3.90
N ASP A 118 0.43 17.87 -4.37
CA ASP A 118 1.10 17.46 -5.62
C ASP A 118 1.65 16.03 -5.48
N PRO A 119 1.13 15.04 -6.24
CA PRO A 119 1.57 13.65 -6.11
C PRO A 119 2.94 13.39 -6.75
N ALA A 120 3.50 14.34 -7.50
CA ALA A 120 4.75 14.16 -8.24
C ALA A 120 5.90 13.72 -7.34
N ARG A 121 5.96 14.24 -6.10
CA ARG A 121 6.97 13.82 -5.11
C ARG A 121 6.82 12.35 -4.75
N MET A 122 5.62 11.88 -4.40
CA MET A 122 5.41 10.47 -4.04
C MET A 122 5.65 9.53 -5.22
N TRP A 123 5.20 9.91 -6.41
CA TRP A 123 5.50 9.16 -7.63
C TRP A 123 7.00 9.09 -7.92
N SER A 124 7.75 10.16 -7.66
CA SER A 124 9.20 10.16 -7.83
C SER A 124 9.91 9.22 -6.84
N VAL A 125 9.35 9.02 -5.64
CA VAL A 125 9.85 8.03 -4.68
C VAL A 125 9.53 6.63 -5.15
N GLY A 126 8.35 6.40 -5.73
CA GLY A 126 7.89 5.19 -6.41
C GLY A 126 8.73 4.74 -7.60
N ARG A 127 9.32 5.69 -8.33
CA ARG A 127 10.18 5.38 -9.48
C ARG A 127 11.58 4.95 -9.05
N CYS A 128 12.15 3.98 -9.76
CA CYS A 128 13.55 3.60 -9.58
C CYS A 128 14.43 4.78 -10.10
N PRO A 129 15.30 5.38 -9.27
CA PRO A 129 16.12 6.51 -9.71
C PRO A 129 17.06 6.08 -10.84
N ARG A 130 17.32 6.97 -11.81
CA ARG A 130 18.33 6.74 -12.84
C ARG A 130 19.69 6.48 -12.16
N GLY A 131 20.36 5.39 -12.51
CA GLY A 131 21.64 4.97 -11.90
C GLY A 131 21.50 4.25 -10.55
N ALA A 132 20.28 3.94 -10.08
CA ALA A 132 20.11 3.10 -8.91
C ALA A 132 20.66 1.68 -9.15
N PRO A 133 21.18 1.00 -8.12
CA PRO A 133 21.49 -0.43 -8.21
C PRO A 133 20.25 -1.17 -8.72
N ALA A 134 20.39 -1.82 -9.87
CA ALA A 134 19.29 -2.51 -10.56
C ALA A 134 19.25 -4.02 -10.23
N GLY A 135 20.05 -4.44 -9.24
CA GLY A 135 20.06 -5.81 -8.73
C GLY A 135 18.70 -6.18 -8.13
N LEU A 136 18.37 -7.47 -8.21
CA LEU A 136 17.10 -8.01 -7.72
C LEU A 136 16.92 -7.78 -6.22
N ASP A 137 18.00 -7.92 -5.45
CA ASP A 137 18.09 -7.57 -4.04
C ASP A 137 17.70 -6.11 -3.76
N ALA A 138 18.24 -5.16 -4.52
CA ALA A 138 17.95 -3.74 -4.35
C ALA A 138 16.51 -3.38 -4.72
N LEU A 139 15.93 -4.07 -5.71
CA LEU A 139 14.53 -3.92 -6.09
C LEU A 139 13.61 -4.53 -5.03
N ALA A 140 13.92 -5.73 -4.55
CA ALA A 140 13.14 -6.44 -3.52
C ALA A 140 13.14 -5.66 -2.20
N LEU A 141 14.30 -5.15 -1.76
CA LEU A 141 14.41 -4.33 -0.55
C LEU A 141 13.63 -3.01 -0.65
N ARG A 142 13.60 -2.36 -1.83
CA ARG A 142 12.80 -1.14 -2.00
C ARG A 142 11.30 -1.43 -1.97
N ALA A 143 10.89 -2.49 -2.66
CA ALA A 143 9.50 -2.94 -2.63
C ALA A 143 9.06 -3.30 -1.21
N LEU A 144 9.90 -4.04 -0.47
CA LEU A 144 9.67 -4.35 0.94
C LEU A 144 9.45 -3.07 1.77
N VAL A 145 10.31 -2.07 1.59
CA VAL A 145 10.19 -0.80 2.31
C VAL A 145 8.92 -0.05 1.92
N ASP A 146 8.51 -0.08 0.65
CA ASP A 146 7.25 0.52 0.22
C ASP A 146 6.05 -0.16 0.87
N GLU A 147 5.98 -1.50 0.83
CA GLU A 147 4.89 -2.25 1.45
C GLU A 147 4.85 -2.03 2.96
N ALA A 148 6.00 -2.09 3.63
CA ALA A 148 6.09 -1.83 5.07
C ALA A 148 5.67 -0.40 5.45
N ALA A 149 6.03 0.61 4.63
CA ALA A 149 5.62 1.98 4.85
C ALA A 149 4.10 2.14 4.65
N THR A 150 3.56 1.54 3.60
CA THR A 150 2.12 1.57 3.30
C THR A 150 1.30 0.88 4.38
N GLN A 151 1.76 -0.30 4.83
CA GLN A 151 1.18 -1.03 5.94
C GLN A 151 1.16 -0.18 7.22
N CYS A 152 2.29 0.45 7.58
CA CYS A 152 2.37 1.30 8.77
C CYS A 152 1.34 2.45 8.72
N LEU A 153 1.19 3.11 7.58
CA LEU A 153 0.20 4.17 7.38
C LEU A 153 -1.23 3.62 7.51
N LEU A 154 -1.55 2.54 6.81
CA LEU A 154 -2.87 1.91 6.84
C LEU A 154 -3.28 1.46 8.25
N VAL A 155 -2.35 0.84 9.01
CA VAL A 155 -2.59 0.47 10.41
C VAL A 155 -2.85 1.69 11.27
N SER A 156 -2.06 2.75 11.10
CA SER A 156 -2.20 3.99 11.88
C SER A 156 -3.55 4.66 11.61
N MET A 157 -3.92 4.82 10.34
CA MET A 157 -5.19 5.42 9.93
C MET A 157 -6.40 4.57 10.35
N SER A 158 -6.29 3.24 10.26
CA SER A 158 -7.31 2.31 10.76
C SER A 158 -7.60 2.51 12.25
N ARG A 159 -6.54 2.68 13.06
CA ARG A 159 -6.68 2.90 14.51
C ARG A 159 -7.22 4.28 14.86
N GLN A 160 -6.86 5.30 14.10
CA GLN A 160 -7.23 6.69 14.36
C GLN A 160 -8.64 7.03 13.86
N THR A 161 -9.08 6.43 12.75
CA THR A 161 -10.38 6.77 12.17
C THR A 161 -11.54 6.26 13.03
N ARG A 162 -12.52 7.13 13.21
CA ARG A 162 -13.80 6.81 13.87
C ARG A 162 -14.87 6.37 12.87
N VAL A 163 -14.60 6.46 11.56
CA VAL A 163 -15.53 6.02 10.51
C VAL A 163 -15.38 4.49 10.33
N PRO A 164 -16.42 3.68 10.63
CA PRO A 164 -16.30 2.22 10.59
C PRO A 164 -15.92 1.68 9.21
N LEU A 165 -16.48 2.24 8.14
CA LEU A 165 -16.17 1.84 6.76
C LEU A 165 -14.69 2.11 6.43
N ALA A 166 -14.20 3.31 6.69
CA ALA A 166 -12.79 3.66 6.47
C ALA A 166 -11.85 2.76 7.31
N ARG A 167 -12.21 2.49 8.56
CA ARG A 167 -11.46 1.56 9.43
C ARG A 167 -11.35 0.18 8.81
N ALA A 168 -12.46 -0.37 8.32
CA ALA A 168 -12.51 -1.70 7.72
C ALA A 168 -11.66 -1.77 6.45
N VAL A 169 -11.77 -0.77 5.57
CA VAL A 169 -10.98 -0.68 4.33
C VAL A 169 -9.48 -0.59 4.63
N PHE A 170 -9.06 0.34 5.50
CA PHE A 170 -7.65 0.48 5.86
C PHE A 170 -7.09 -0.76 6.56
N SER A 171 -7.86 -1.36 7.47
CA SER A 171 -7.48 -2.61 8.16
C SER A 171 -7.35 -3.78 7.19
N SER A 172 -8.24 -3.88 6.20
CA SER A 172 -8.16 -4.92 5.19
C SER A 172 -6.89 -4.78 4.35
N CYS A 173 -6.64 -3.59 3.80
CA CYS A 173 -5.44 -3.35 2.99
C CYS A 173 -4.16 -3.59 3.81
N ALA A 174 -4.13 -3.17 5.08
CA ALA A 174 -2.96 -3.39 5.95
C ALA A 174 -2.62 -4.87 6.16
N ARG A 175 -3.62 -5.76 6.18
CA ARG A 175 -3.38 -7.21 6.32
C ARG A 175 -2.78 -7.81 5.06
N ASP A 176 -3.24 -7.35 3.89
CA ASP A 176 -2.68 -7.77 2.61
C ASP A 176 -1.24 -7.26 2.45
N ASP A 177 -0.96 -5.97 2.75
CA ASP A 177 0.40 -5.41 2.74
C ASP A 177 1.33 -6.14 3.71
N SER A 178 0.82 -6.61 4.86
CA SER A 178 1.61 -7.43 5.79
C SER A 178 2.06 -8.75 5.18
N ARG A 179 1.20 -9.38 4.37
CA ARG A 179 1.55 -10.62 3.65
C ARG A 179 2.56 -10.32 2.54
N HIS A 180 2.38 -9.21 1.83
CA HIS A 180 3.32 -8.78 0.78
C HIS A 180 4.71 -8.49 1.35
N ALA A 181 4.78 -7.78 2.48
CA ALA A 181 6.03 -7.51 3.17
C ALA A 181 6.73 -8.79 3.65
N ALA A 182 6.00 -9.81 4.10
CA ALA A 182 6.59 -11.10 4.46
C ALA A 182 7.25 -11.77 3.25
N LEU A 183 6.53 -11.89 2.13
CA LEU A 183 7.07 -12.44 0.88
C LEU A 183 8.32 -11.69 0.41
N LEU A 184 8.26 -10.35 0.38
CA LEU A 184 9.37 -9.52 -0.08
C LEU A 184 10.56 -9.58 0.89
N GLY A 185 10.30 -9.77 2.19
CA GLY A 185 11.32 -10.02 3.21
C GLY A 185 12.07 -11.32 2.98
N ASP A 186 11.34 -12.40 2.68
CA ASP A 186 11.93 -13.70 2.38
C ASP A 186 12.75 -13.65 1.09
N LEU A 187 12.22 -13.05 0.02
CA LEU A 187 12.92 -12.85 -1.24
C LEU A 187 14.19 -11.98 -1.09
N ALA A 188 14.10 -10.92 -0.29
CA ALA A 188 15.25 -10.07 0.00
C ALA A 188 16.31 -10.81 0.83
N THR A 189 15.90 -11.65 1.78
CA THR A 189 16.80 -12.48 2.58
C THR A 189 17.53 -13.47 1.68
N GLN A 190 16.80 -14.22 0.86
CA GLN A 190 17.36 -15.17 -0.10
C GLN A 190 18.33 -14.48 -1.07
N ALA A 191 17.99 -13.28 -1.56
CA ALA A 191 18.85 -12.53 -2.47
C ALA A 191 20.15 -12.03 -1.82
N LEU A 192 20.20 -11.95 -0.48
CA LEU A 192 21.37 -11.54 0.29
C LEU A 192 22.16 -12.70 0.87
N GLU A 193 21.64 -13.93 0.81
CA GLU A 193 22.36 -15.13 1.28
C GLU A 193 23.70 -15.28 0.55
N GLY A 194 24.77 -15.55 1.32
CA GLY A 194 26.12 -15.70 0.76
C GLY A 194 26.78 -14.41 0.26
N THR A 195 26.15 -13.24 0.44
CA THR A 195 26.76 -11.96 0.03
C THR A 195 27.82 -11.46 1.03
N GLY A 196 28.87 -10.82 0.51
CA GLY A 196 29.92 -10.24 1.34
C GLY A 196 29.46 -9.00 2.12
N PRO A 197 30.11 -8.66 3.26
CA PRO A 197 29.67 -7.60 4.17
C PRO A 197 29.59 -6.22 3.51
N VAL A 198 30.46 -5.93 2.54
CA VAL A 198 30.45 -4.66 1.78
C VAL A 198 29.14 -4.47 1.01
N HIS A 199 28.60 -5.55 0.44
CA HIS A 199 27.36 -5.51 -0.33
C HIS A 199 26.16 -5.28 0.58
N VAL A 200 26.12 -5.97 1.73
CA VAL A 200 25.09 -5.78 2.77
C VAL A 200 25.06 -4.32 3.25
N VAL A 201 26.21 -3.72 3.55
CA VAL A 201 26.30 -2.30 3.95
C VAL A 201 25.79 -1.37 2.86
N ARG A 202 26.11 -1.65 1.58
CA ARG A 202 25.59 -0.88 0.44
C ARG A 202 24.07 -0.94 0.35
N MET A 203 23.48 -2.12 0.60
CA MET A 203 22.03 -2.32 0.60
C MET A 203 21.35 -1.60 1.77
N GLN A 204 21.93 -1.64 2.97
CA GLN A 204 21.45 -0.85 4.12
C GLN A 204 21.42 0.65 3.81
N GLY A 205 22.51 1.20 3.23
CA GLY A 205 22.56 2.61 2.82
C GLY A 205 21.56 2.97 1.72
N LEU A 206 21.13 2.01 0.91
CA LEU A 206 20.05 2.20 -0.07
C LEU A 206 18.68 2.26 0.61
N VAL A 207 18.41 1.36 1.57
CA VAL A 207 17.17 1.34 2.35
C VAL A 207 17.00 2.64 3.14
N ILE A 208 18.02 3.07 3.88
CA ILE A 208 17.96 4.31 4.69
C ILE A 208 17.62 5.53 3.83
N ARG A 209 18.28 5.67 2.67
CA ARG A 209 17.99 6.76 1.72
C ARG A 209 16.57 6.68 1.18
N HIS A 210 16.05 5.48 0.92
CA HIS A 210 14.70 5.29 0.42
C HIS A 210 13.65 5.66 1.47
N VAL A 211 13.83 5.23 2.72
CA VAL A 211 12.97 5.61 3.86
C VAL A 211 12.95 7.14 4.04
N ALA A 212 14.11 7.81 4.03
CA ALA A 212 14.17 9.26 4.15
C ALA A 212 13.39 9.99 3.03
N ARG A 213 13.46 9.47 1.79
CA ARG A 213 12.69 10.01 0.66
C ARG A 213 11.19 9.82 0.85
N LEU A 214 10.75 8.64 1.31
CA LEU A 214 9.34 8.38 1.63
C LEU A 214 8.82 9.34 2.71
N GLN A 215 9.55 9.47 3.82
CA GLN A 215 9.19 10.41 4.90
C GLN A 215 9.06 11.85 4.38
N SER A 216 10.03 12.31 3.59
CA SER A 216 9.98 13.65 3.01
C SER A 216 8.80 13.84 2.04
N ALA A 217 8.39 12.79 1.33
CA ALA A 217 7.29 12.86 0.37
C ALA A 217 5.91 12.76 1.05
N LEU A 218 5.82 12.13 2.22
CA LEU A 218 4.61 11.99 3.03
C LEU A 218 4.30 13.23 3.89
N ARG A 219 5.32 14.01 4.24
CA ARG A 219 5.19 15.22 5.09
C ARG A 219 4.05 16.19 4.68
N PRO A 220 3.74 16.44 3.40
CA PRO A 220 2.63 17.31 3.02
C PRO A 220 1.23 16.77 3.39
N TYR A 221 1.08 15.46 3.60
CA TYR A 221 -0.18 14.79 3.93
C TYR A 221 -0.35 14.56 5.43
N PHE A 222 0.75 14.59 6.19
CA PHE A 222 0.78 14.34 7.63
C PHE A 222 1.75 15.34 8.30
N PRO A 223 1.36 16.62 8.45
CA PRO A 223 2.22 17.66 9.00
C PRO A 223 2.51 17.51 10.50
#